data_AF-A0A0A9F593-F1
#
_entry.id   AF-A0A0A9F593-F1
#
_cell.length_a   1.000
_cell.length_b   1.000
_cell.length_c   1.000
_cell.angle_alpha   90.00
_cell.angle_beta   90.00
_cell.angle_gamma   90.00
#
_symmetry.space_group_name_H-M   'P 1'
#
loop_
_entity.id
_entity.type
_entity.pdbx_description
1 polymer ?
#
loop_
_entity_poly.entity_id
_entity_poly.type
_entity_poly.pdbx_seq_one_letter_code
_entity_poly.pdbx_strand_id
1 'polypeptide(L)'
;MDSIGDSLDLVPIAAFFGRGKRTGVYGSFLLACYDEQNEEYQTICNIGTGFSEQQLEERSASLRSKAIEKPKAYYRFADTMNPDVWFEPSEVWEVKAADLSISPVHRAANGIVDQNKGISLRFPRLLRVRDDKNPEEATSSEQVADLYRAQKINHGYNQEDEDD
;
A
#
# COMPACT_ATOMS: atom_id res chain seq x y z
N MET A 1 7.98 21.64 -12.50
CA MET A 1 8.57 20.96 -11.33
C MET A 1 7.66 19.79 -11.06
N ASP A 2 8.10 18.57 -11.35
CA ASP A 2 7.36 17.39 -10.91
C ASP A 2 7.31 17.46 -9.40
N SER A 3 6.12 17.61 -8.82
CA SER A 3 5.97 17.31 -7.42
C SER A 3 6.38 15.85 -7.27
N ILE A 4 7.54 15.64 -6.69
CA ILE A 4 7.90 14.36 -6.09
C ILE A 4 6.91 14.23 -4.93
N GLY A 5 5.68 13.83 -5.25
CA GLY A 5 4.80 13.22 -4.28
C GLY A 5 5.51 11.96 -3.82
N ASP A 6 5.79 11.91 -2.53
CA ASP A 6 6.58 10.86 -1.91
C ASP A 6 6.06 9.48 -2.34
N SER A 7 6.96 8.65 -2.87
CA SER A 7 6.67 7.24 -3.11
C SER A 7 6.88 6.45 -1.83
N LEU A 8 6.13 5.36 -1.69
CA LEU A 8 6.23 4.43 -0.57
C LEU A 8 6.66 3.07 -1.08
N ASP A 9 7.56 2.42 -0.36
CA ASP A 9 7.96 1.05 -0.60
C ASP A 9 7.02 0.13 0.21
N LEU A 10 6.18 -0.65 -0.45
CA LEU A 10 5.08 -1.39 0.18
C LEU A 10 5.10 -2.88 -0.19
N VAL A 11 4.59 -3.71 0.71
CA VAL A 11 4.62 -5.18 0.55
C VAL A 11 3.25 -5.70 0.09
N PRO A 12 3.16 -6.42 -1.03
CA PRO A 12 1.94 -7.14 -1.40
C PRO A 12 1.72 -8.34 -0.49
N ILE A 13 0.62 -8.33 0.25
CA ILE A 13 0.27 -9.40 1.21
C ILE A 13 -0.99 -10.18 0.83
N ALA A 14 -1.77 -9.67 -0.13
CA ALA A 14 -2.95 -10.35 -0.66
C ALA A 14 -3.30 -9.87 -2.08
N ALA A 15 -4.20 -10.58 -2.76
CA ALA A 15 -4.71 -10.20 -4.07
C ALA A 15 -6.19 -10.52 -4.25
N PHE A 16 -6.77 -9.89 -5.27
CA PHE A 16 -8.12 -10.13 -5.75
C PHE A 16 -8.05 -10.60 -7.20
N PHE A 17 -8.84 -11.60 -7.59
CA PHE A 17 -8.85 -12.11 -8.94
C PHE A 17 -9.34 -11.06 -9.95
N GLY A 18 -8.64 -10.98 -11.08
CA GLY A 18 -9.03 -10.11 -12.16
C GLY A 18 -10.33 -10.58 -12.81
N ARG A 19 -11.08 -9.60 -13.33
CA ARG A 19 -12.34 -9.82 -14.04
C ARG A 19 -12.25 -9.27 -15.46
N GLY A 20 -13.07 -9.79 -16.37
CA GLY A 20 -13.12 -9.32 -17.76
C GLY A 20 -11.78 -9.55 -18.46
N LYS A 21 -11.16 -8.46 -18.98
CA LYS A 21 -9.85 -8.54 -19.67
C LYS A 21 -8.70 -9.01 -18.78
N ARG A 22 -8.84 -8.95 -17.45
CA ARG A 22 -7.82 -9.41 -16.48
C ARG A 22 -8.11 -10.81 -15.93
N THR A 23 -9.00 -11.57 -16.56
CA THR A 23 -9.26 -12.96 -16.14
C THR A 23 -7.99 -13.80 -16.30
N GLY A 24 -7.64 -14.60 -15.28
CA GLY A 24 -6.44 -15.45 -15.28
C GLY A 24 -5.23 -14.86 -14.54
N VAL A 25 -5.25 -13.56 -14.25
CA VAL A 25 -4.27 -12.84 -13.41
C VAL A 25 -4.96 -12.25 -12.17
N TYR A 26 -4.17 -11.70 -11.25
CA TYR A 26 -4.71 -10.88 -10.18
C TYR A 26 -5.09 -9.50 -10.72
N GLY A 27 -6.30 -9.03 -10.40
CA GLY A 27 -6.83 -7.75 -10.87
C GLY A 27 -6.32 -6.58 -10.05
N SER A 28 -6.10 -6.83 -8.76
CA SER A 28 -5.55 -5.87 -7.81
C SER A 28 -4.86 -6.58 -6.64
N PHE A 29 -4.03 -5.83 -5.92
CA PHE A 29 -3.19 -6.32 -4.82
C PHE A 29 -3.41 -5.48 -3.57
N LEU A 30 -3.51 -6.14 -2.43
CA LEU A 30 -3.56 -5.50 -1.13
C LEU A 30 -2.13 -5.31 -0.62
N LEU A 31 -1.74 -4.05 -0.45
CA LEU A 31 -0.41 -3.67 0.00
C LEU A 31 -0.40 -3.25 1.47
N ALA A 32 0.74 -3.47 2.11
CA ALA A 32 0.99 -3.13 3.50
C ALA A 32 2.30 -2.35 3.68
N CYS A 33 2.31 -1.47 4.68
CA CYS A 33 3.53 -0.92 5.28
C CYS A 33 3.98 -1.82 6.44
N TYR A 34 5.20 -1.62 6.93
CA TYR A 34 5.73 -2.41 8.05
C TYR A 34 5.66 -1.62 9.36
N ASP A 35 5.20 -2.25 10.43
CA ASP A 35 5.24 -1.71 11.78
C ASP A 35 6.38 -2.38 12.54
N GLU A 36 7.51 -1.68 12.64
CA GLU A 36 8.72 -2.17 13.30
C GLU A 36 8.51 -2.42 14.80
N GLN A 37 7.60 -1.70 15.47
CA GLN A 37 7.40 -1.83 16.91
C GLN A 37 6.67 -3.12 17.27
N ASN A 38 5.69 -3.51 16.45
CA ASN A 38 4.88 -4.71 16.66
C ASN A 38 5.30 -5.88 15.75
N GLU A 39 6.23 -5.65 14.82
CA GLU A 39 6.66 -6.60 13.78
C GLU A 39 5.49 -7.07 12.90
N GLU A 40 4.65 -6.12 12.47
CA GLU A 40 3.39 -6.39 11.77
C GLU A 40 3.31 -5.75 10.38
N TYR A 41 2.58 -6.38 9.46
CA TYR A 41 2.26 -5.79 8.15
C TYR A 41 0.86 -5.16 8.20
N GLN A 42 0.81 -3.84 8.07
CA GLN A 42 -0.43 -3.07 8.18
C GLN A 42 -0.91 -2.61 6.82
N THR A 43 -2.12 -3.02 6.43
CA THR A 43 -2.69 -2.66 5.12
C THR A 43 -2.80 -1.15 4.95
N ILE A 44 -2.42 -0.66 3.76
CA ILE A 44 -2.43 0.77 3.42
C ILE A 44 -3.20 1.09 2.13
N CYS A 45 -3.24 0.17 1.16
CA CYS A 45 -4.05 0.39 -0.04
C CYS A 45 -4.35 -0.91 -0.79
N ASN A 46 -5.38 -0.87 -1.64
CA ASN A 46 -5.59 -1.84 -2.71
C ASN A 46 -5.20 -1.19 -4.05
N ILE A 47 -4.28 -1.80 -4.79
CA ILE A 47 -3.73 -1.26 -6.03
C ILE A 47 -4.06 -2.13 -7.24
N GLY A 48 -4.59 -1.52 -8.30
CA GLY A 48 -4.84 -2.18 -9.59
C GLY A 48 -4.32 -1.39 -10.79
N THR A 49 -3.51 -0.36 -10.53
CA THR A 49 -3.09 0.68 -11.47
C THR A 49 -1.58 0.89 -11.45
N GLY A 50 -1.01 1.33 -12.57
CA GLY A 50 0.44 1.49 -12.73
C GLY A 50 1.17 0.25 -13.27
N PHE A 51 0.44 -0.81 -13.62
CA PHE A 51 0.98 -2.01 -14.24
C PHE A 51 0.79 -1.95 -15.76
N SER A 52 1.84 -2.25 -16.53
CA SER A 52 1.67 -2.76 -17.89
C SER A 52 1.02 -4.15 -17.85
N GLU A 53 0.48 -4.63 -18.98
CA GLU A 53 -0.09 -5.99 -19.07
C GLU A 53 0.96 -7.05 -18.70
N GLN A 54 2.17 -6.92 -19.25
CA GLN A 54 3.30 -7.79 -18.94
C GLN A 54 3.66 -7.77 -17.44
N GLN A 55 3.76 -6.59 -16.82
CA GLN A 55 4.06 -6.49 -15.39
C GLN A 55 2.97 -7.17 -14.55
N LEU A 56 1.70 -7.02 -14.93
CA LEU A 56 0.60 -7.65 -14.21
C LEU A 56 0.67 -9.17 -14.27
N GLU A 57 1.01 -9.73 -15.43
CA GLU A 57 1.23 -11.17 -15.62
C GLU A 57 2.42 -11.67 -14.79
N GLU A 58 3.56 -11.00 -14.89
CA GLU A 58 4.78 -11.36 -14.16
C GLU A 58 4.58 -11.32 -12.64
N ARG A 59 3.97 -10.25 -12.11
CA ARG A 59 3.68 -10.13 -10.68
C ARG A 59 2.67 -11.17 -10.22
N SER A 60 1.66 -11.45 -11.03
CA SER A 60 0.68 -12.49 -10.71
C SER A 60 1.31 -13.88 -10.68
N ALA A 61 2.20 -14.19 -11.62
CA ALA A 61 2.91 -15.47 -11.65
C ALA A 61 3.87 -15.60 -10.45
N SER A 62 4.64 -14.54 -10.16
CA SER A 62 5.59 -14.51 -9.03
C SER A 62 4.87 -14.75 -7.70
N LEU A 63 3.86 -13.94 -7.37
CA LEU A 63 3.14 -14.03 -6.10
C LEU A 63 2.28 -15.29 -5.98
N ARG A 64 1.82 -15.88 -7.09
CA ARG A 64 1.10 -17.16 -7.06
C ARG A 64 1.94 -18.28 -6.43
N SER A 65 3.26 -18.25 -6.62
CA SER A 65 4.19 -19.21 -5.98
C SER A 65 4.35 -18.99 -4.46
N LYS A 66 3.88 -17.85 -3.95
CA LYS A 66 3.96 -17.42 -2.55
C LYS A 66 2.60 -17.46 -1.85
N ALA A 67 1.59 -18.03 -2.51
CA ALA A 67 0.25 -18.11 -1.96
C ALA A 67 0.18 -18.96 -0.69
N ILE A 68 -0.56 -18.46 0.30
CA ILE A 68 -0.84 -19.13 1.56
C ILE A 68 -2.35 -19.24 1.77
N GLU A 69 -2.77 -20.28 2.48
CA GLU A 69 -4.21 -20.59 2.67
C GLU A 69 -4.91 -19.54 3.54
N LYS A 70 -4.20 -18.97 4.52
CA LYS A 70 -4.75 -18.06 5.54
C LYS A 70 -3.79 -16.91 5.80
N PRO A 71 -4.30 -15.72 6.16
CA PRO A 71 -3.45 -14.59 6.54
C PRO A 71 -2.61 -14.94 7.75
N LYS A 72 -1.40 -14.36 7.82
CA LYS A 72 -0.52 -14.50 8.97
C LYS A 72 -1.08 -13.74 10.17
N ALA A 73 -0.79 -14.22 11.38
CA ALA A 73 -1.25 -13.60 12.62
C ALA A 73 -0.72 -12.17 12.83
N TYR A 74 0.39 -11.82 12.17
CA TYR A 74 1.00 -10.49 12.18
C TYR A 74 0.52 -9.59 11.03
N TYR A 75 -0.51 -9.99 10.27
CA TYR A 75 -1.17 -9.10 9.32
C TYR A 75 -2.27 -8.29 10.00
N ARG A 76 -2.34 -6.99 9.69
CA ARG A 76 -3.38 -6.08 10.18
C ARG A 76 -4.19 -5.52 9.03
N PHE A 77 -5.41 -5.99 8.92
CA PHE A 77 -6.39 -5.64 7.89
C PHE A 77 -7.78 -5.50 8.52
N ALA A 78 -8.74 -4.91 7.79
CA ALA A 78 -10.12 -4.86 8.26
C ALA A 78 -10.85 -6.17 8.00
N ASP A 79 -11.71 -6.59 8.93
CA ASP A 79 -12.55 -7.79 8.79
C ASP A 79 -13.50 -7.72 7.58
N THR A 80 -13.75 -6.52 7.06
CA THR A 80 -14.55 -6.31 5.84
C THR A 80 -13.77 -6.59 4.56
N MET A 81 -12.44 -6.74 4.63
CA MET A 81 -11.63 -7.15 3.49
C MET A 81 -11.69 -8.66 3.32
N ASN A 82 -12.11 -9.09 2.13
CA ASN A 82 -12.11 -10.49 1.72
C ASN A 82 -11.23 -10.69 0.48
N PRO A 83 -9.88 -10.69 0.62
CA PRO A 83 -8.99 -11.04 -0.48
C PRO A 83 -9.24 -12.49 -0.92
N ASP A 84 -9.07 -12.74 -2.21
CA ASP A 84 -9.21 -14.07 -2.78
C ASP A 84 -7.98 -14.95 -2.48
N VAL A 85 -6.80 -14.33 -2.36
CA VAL A 85 -5.52 -15.00 -2.13
C VAL A 85 -4.67 -14.20 -1.16
N TRP A 86 -4.02 -14.89 -0.22
CA TRP A 86 -3.02 -14.33 0.69
C TRP A 86 -1.61 -14.76 0.27
N PHE A 87 -0.59 -13.97 0.58
CA PHE A 87 0.81 -14.27 0.22
C PHE A 87 1.73 -14.28 1.45
N GLU A 88 2.85 -15.00 1.37
CA GLU A 88 4.02 -14.71 2.18
C GLU A 88 4.64 -13.36 1.77
N PRO A 89 5.11 -12.52 2.72
CA PRO A 89 5.86 -11.32 2.41
C PRO A 89 7.13 -11.71 1.64
N SER A 90 7.31 -11.19 0.44
CA SER A 90 8.43 -11.63 -0.43
C SER A 90 8.88 -10.62 -1.47
N GLU A 91 8.07 -9.60 -1.75
CA GLU A 91 8.40 -8.54 -2.69
C GLU A 91 8.19 -7.18 -2.00
N VAL A 92 8.87 -6.15 -2.48
CA VAL A 92 8.64 -4.75 -2.10
C VAL A 92 8.39 -3.96 -3.36
N TRP A 93 7.34 -3.15 -3.38
CA TRP A 93 6.90 -2.37 -4.54
C TRP A 93 6.94 -0.89 -4.22
N GLU A 94 7.61 -0.12 -5.06
CA GLU A 94 7.58 1.34 -4.98
C GLU A 94 6.28 1.85 -5.59
N VAL A 95 5.49 2.55 -4.79
CA VAL A 95 4.15 3.03 -5.12
C VAL A 95 4.09 4.53 -4.94
N LYS A 96 3.64 5.23 -5.98
CA LYS A 96 3.36 6.66 -5.91
C LYS A 96 1.88 6.90 -5.63
N ALA A 97 1.58 7.88 -4.79
CA ALA A 97 0.23 8.35 -4.52
C ALA A 97 0.13 9.86 -4.79
N ALA A 98 -1.09 10.36 -4.95
CA ALA A 98 -1.33 11.80 -5.04
C ALA A 98 -1.31 12.44 -3.64
N ASP A 99 -1.94 11.77 -2.68
CA ASP A 99 -2.02 12.17 -1.28
C ASP A 99 -2.31 10.94 -0.39
N LEU A 100 -2.14 11.14 0.92
CA LEU A 100 -2.48 10.24 2.02
C LEU A 100 -3.75 10.76 2.71
N SER A 101 -4.62 9.86 3.14
CA SER A 101 -5.90 10.17 3.77
C SER A 101 -6.17 9.28 4.98
N ILE A 102 -6.95 9.78 5.95
CA ILE A 102 -7.43 8.96 7.06
C ILE A 102 -8.40 7.91 6.52
N SER A 103 -8.18 6.65 6.88
CA SER A 103 -8.94 5.51 6.43
C SER A 103 -9.64 4.79 7.58
N PRO A 104 -10.97 4.58 7.51
CA PRO A 104 -11.66 3.71 8.47
C PRO A 104 -11.38 2.21 8.23
N VAL A 105 -10.81 1.86 7.07
CA VAL A 105 -10.67 0.47 6.60
C VAL A 105 -9.21 0.01 6.69
N HIS A 106 -8.26 0.82 6.23
CA HIS A 106 -6.85 0.48 6.30
C HIS A 106 -6.31 0.64 7.74
N ARG A 107 -5.20 -0.04 8.03
CA ARG A 107 -4.65 -0.17 9.39
C ARG A 107 -3.26 0.46 9.55
N ALA A 108 -2.63 0.85 8.45
CA ALA A 108 -1.36 1.55 8.47
C ALA A 108 -1.39 2.76 9.41
N ALA A 109 -0.42 2.87 10.31
CA ALA A 109 -0.29 3.97 11.26
C ALA A 109 -1.53 4.20 12.17
N ASN A 110 -2.35 3.17 12.39
CA ASN A 110 -3.47 3.24 13.32
C ASN A 110 -2.95 3.48 14.75
N GLY A 111 -3.54 4.43 15.46
CA GLY A 111 -3.10 4.86 16.78
C GLY A 111 -1.98 5.91 16.76
N ILE A 112 -1.33 6.15 15.63
CA ILE A 112 -0.24 7.14 15.49
C ILE A 112 -0.77 8.50 15.02
N VAL A 113 -1.65 8.50 14.02
CA VAL A 113 -2.25 9.73 13.47
C VAL A 113 -3.67 9.97 14.00
N ASP A 114 -4.48 8.91 14.02
CA ASP A 114 -5.84 8.90 14.55
C ASP A 114 -5.96 7.72 15.51
N GLN A 115 -6.68 7.89 16.61
CA GLN A 115 -6.78 6.90 17.68
C GLN A 115 -7.40 5.58 17.22
N ASN A 116 -8.27 5.59 16.20
CA ASN A 116 -9.04 4.42 15.78
C ASN A 116 -8.96 4.11 14.28
N LYS A 117 -8.35 4.99 13.49
CA LYS A 117 -8.30 4.90 12.02
C LYS A 117 -6.86 4.82 11.54
N GLY A 118 -6.64 4.08 10.46
CA GLY A 118 -5.35 4.04 9.78
C GLY A 118 -5.24 5.10 8.70
N ILE A 119 -4.20 4.99 7.88
CA ILE A 119 -3.93 5.82 6.72
C ILE A 119 -4.10 4.99 5.44
N SER A 120 -4.56 5.65 4.37
CA SER A 120 -4.65 5.07 3.03
C SER A 120 -4.09 6.00 1.97
N LEU A 121 -3.61 5.41 0.88
CA LEU A 121 -3.15 6.14 -0.30
C LEU A 121 -4.29 6.51 -1.23
N ARG A 122 -4.28 7.73 -1.77
CA ARG A 122 -5.18 8.17 -2.83
C ARG A 122 -4.50 8.09 -4.19
N PHE A 123 -5.20 7.47 -5.15
CA PHE A 123 -4.70 7.20 -6.50
C PHE A 123 -3.33 6.48 -6.55
N PRO A 124 -3.13 5.38 -5.78
CA PRO A 124 -1.88 4.65 -5.79
C PRO A 124 -1.57 4.06 -7.17
N ARG A 125 -0.32 4.16 -7.62
CA ARG A 125 0.17 3.56 -8.86
C ARG A 125 1.52 2.90 -8.64
N LEU A 126 1.69 1.68 -9.14
CA LEU A 126 2.98 1.03 -9.14
C LEU A 126 3.96 1.88 -9.98
N LEU A 127 5.14 2.14 -9.42
CA LEU A 127 6.27 2.68 -10.18
C LEU A 127 7.19 1.54 -10.62
N ARG A 128 7.64 0.73 -9.67
CA ARG A 128 8.56 -0.40 -9.93
C ARG A 128 8.56 -1.40 -8.77
N VAL A 129 9.13 -2.57 -9.04
CA VAL A 129 9.51 -3.54 -8.00
C VAL A 129 10.88 -3.15 -7.43
N ARG A 130 11.07 -3.37 -6.13
CA ARG A 130 12.29 -3.09 -5.36
C ARG A 130 12.99 -4.41 -5.03
N ASP A 131 13.69 -4.95 -6.01
CA ASP A 131 14.49 -6.17 -5.82
C ASP A 131 15.71 -5.95 -4.89
N ASP A 132 15.98 -4.68 -4.55
CA ASP A 132 17.02 -4.23 -3.63
C ASP A 132 16.54 -4.11 -2.17
N LYS A 133 15.29 -4.46 -1.87
CA LYS A 133 14.71 -4.37 -0.53
C LYS A 133 14.01 -5.66 -0.11
N ASN A 134 14.20 -6.03 1.15
CA ASN A 134 13.41 -7.07 1.81
C ASN A 134 12.10 -6.49 2.37
N PRO A 135 11.07 -7.33 2.58
CA PRO A 135 9.78 -6.89 3.14
C PRO A 135 9.87 -6.09 4.45
N GLU A 136 10.80 -6.40 5.34
CA GLU A 136 11.03 -5.70 6.61
C GLU A 136 11.68 -4.31 6.41
N GLU A 137 12.21 -4.02 5.21
CA GLU A 137 12.80 -2.72 4.82
C GLU A 137 11.80 -1.83 4.04
N ALA A 138 10.53 -2.25 4.00
CA ALA A 138 9.43 -1.46 3.47
C ALA A 138 9.24 -0.17 4.28
N THR A 139 8.51 0.79 3.71
CA THR A 139 8.14 2.03 4.41
C THR A 139 7.44 1.68 5.73
N SER A 140 7.92 2.28 6.80
CA SER A 140 7.42 2.00 8.14
C SER A 140 6.13 2.77 8.46
N SER A 141 5.37 2.30 9.44
CA SER A 141 4.12 2.95 9.88
C SER A 141 4.36 4.35 10.44
N GLU A 142 5.51 4.58 11.11
CA GLU A 142 5.93 5.91 11.55
C GLU A 142 6.25 6.82 10.35
N GLN A 143 6.95 6.31 9.33
CA GLN A 143 7.20 7.06 8.09
C GLN A 143 5.88 7.42 7.37
N VAL A 144 4.90 6.51 7.33
CA VAL A 144 3.56 6.80 6.79
C VAL A 144 2.88 7.93 7.57
N ALA A 145 2.97 7.92 8.90
CA ALA A 145 2.40 8.98 9.73
C ALA A 145 3.07 10.34 9.48
N ASP A 146 4.39 10.36 9.35
CA ASP A 146 5.14 11.59 9.08
C ASP A 146 4.83 12.17 7.70
N LEU A 147 4.75 11.32 6.66
CA LEU A 147 4.30 11.73 5.32
C LEU A 147 2.90 12.35 5.36
N TYR A 148 1.97 11.75 6.09
CA TYR A 148 0.62 12.30 6.24
C TYR A 148 0.62 13.67 6.93
N ARG A 149 1.40 13.84 8.01
CA ARG A 149 1.51 15.12 8.74
C ARG A 149 2.14 16.21 7.86
N ALA A 150 3.21 15.87 7.14
CA ALA A 150 3.90 16.79 6.24
C ALA A 150 2.99 17.26 5.10
N GLN A 151 2.17 16.37 4.54
CA GLN A 151 1.19 16.71 3.52
C GLN A 151 0.18 17.77 4.02
N LYS A 152 -0.32 17.65 5.26
CA LYS A 152 -1.30 18.59 5.82
C LYS A 152 -0.72 20.01 5.91
N ILE A 153 0.55 20.12 6.27
CA ILE A 153 1.26 21.41 6.35
C ILE A 153 1.30 22.04 4.95
N ASN A 154 1.71 21.27 3.93
CA ASN A 154 1.84 21.79 2.56
C ASN A 154 0.50 22.21 1.94
N HIS A 155 -0.60 21.51 2.23
CA HIS A 155 -1.94 21.93 1.76
C HIS A 155 -2.48 23.16 2.51
N GLY A 156 -2.08 23.36 3.77
CA GLY A 156 -2.44 24.56 4.53
C GLY A 156 -1.77 25.82 3.98
N TYR A 157 -0.48 25.74 3.65
CA TYR A 157 0.25 26.85 3.02
C TYR A 157 -0.30 27.22 1.64
N ASN A 158 -0.59 26.23 0.78
CA ASN A 158 -1.14 26.51 -0.55
C ASN A 158 -2.56 27.09 -0.54
N GLN A 159 -3.32 26.94 0.56
CA GLN A 159 -4.64 27.56 0.70
C GLN A 159 -4.57 29.04 1.12
N GLU A 160 -3.52 29.45 1.85
CA GLU A 160 -3.34 30.86 2.23
C GLU A 160 -2.82 31.71 1.05
N ASP A 161 -2.11 31.12 0.09
CA ASP A 161 -1.56 31.81 -1.09
C ASP A 161 -2.55 31.92 -2.29
N GLU A 162 -3.72 31.26 -2.25
CA GLU A 162 -4.77 31.35 -3.30
C GLU A 162 -5.88 32.37 -2.96
N ASP A 163 -5.90 32.90 -1.73
CA ASP A 163 -6.91 33.84 -1.24
C ASP A 163 -6.47 35.34 -1.30
N ASP A 164 -5.34 35.65 -1.95
CA ASP A 164 -4.83 37.03 -2.21
C ASP A 164 -4.87 37.44 -3.70
#